data_AF-A0AAU3FH06-F1
#
_entry.id   AF-A0AAU3FH06-F1
#
_cell.length_a   1.000
_cell.length_b   1.000
_cell.length_c   1.000
_cell.angle_alpha   90.00
_cell.angle_beta   90.00
_cell.angle_gamma   90.00
#
_symmetry.space_group_name_H-M   'P 1'
#
loop_
_entity.id
_entity.type
_entity.pdbx_description
1 polymer ?
#
loop_
_entity_poly.entity_id
_entity_poly.type
_entity_poly.pdbx_seq_one_letter_code
_entity_poly.pdbx_strand_id
1 'polypeptide(L)'
;MPVEAVGVEAFRVAVRQVAQATGAEREDALRRLAEAGAADPAGVKAPQSAPILGGGTLRQDAADAICAYLRTPFATTAAAGAGAADGADGESRRDALRVLVGLLRPAAGAGEGVGAGGDAGAGGVSPGVAVDLSGATLVEADLGGCELAGARFDDTRFLGATSFVDARFTGDAIFARAVFHGPARFDDARFAADAVFGRARFRGPASFERVGFAAMAWFGRGEEELWEDDPAWDTVEDARPAPWDEPNEDDPGWPVAVLVGDYQGWEEGGDGARFGGDTSFRSVRFDGPAWFCKSRFGADATFRDAWFGGPVHLDQPAVDLDGARWVGPAGDDPARWPLGWASAPGPDGTCALVVDGSVAPYSRQLADRDPDVRRAGLRALGELGDGRPELRQRVVDAVCAYLRVPLPFDVTGELTPAQAGEVQLRRDAQRLLAERLRPASVGAGERHWPRTNLPLCGATLVDLDLSGCQVGHADFTGTQFHGATRFDASTFAGTAFRLGGPEGRASFHGDVTFAGARLDRRRDVRDVLDGVVFHAGAVIDDPGAPSAGEG
;
A
#
# COMPACT_ATOMS: atom_id res chain seq x y z
N MET A 1 27.96 38.76 -27.31
CA MET A 1 27.41 37.40 -27.15
C MET A 1 25.99 37.41 -27.70
N PRO A 2 25.54 36.41 -28.47
CA PRO A 2 24.15 36.35 -28.90
C PRO A 2 23.24 36.29 -27.67
N VAL A 3 22.06 36.90 -27.76
CA VAL A 3 21.08 37.05 -26.66
C VAL A 3 20.71 35.69 -26.04
N GLU A 4 20.71 34.62 -26.85
CA GLU A 4 20.53 33.24 -26.40
C GLU A 4 21.61 32.78 -25.40
N ALA A 5 22.88 33.15 -25.61
CA ALA A 5 23.97 32.74 -24.71
C ALA A 5 23.93 33.46 -23.35
N VAL A 6 23.38 34.69 -23.31
CA VAL A 6 23.19 35.44 -22.05
C VAL A 6 22.03 34.85 -21.24
N GLY A 7 20.96 34.41 -21.91
CA GLY A 7 19.82 33.73 -21.26
C GLY A 7 20.22 32.39 -20.62
N VAL A 8 21.02 31.57 -21.33
CA VAL A 8 21.49 30.28 -20.81
C VAL A 8 22.44 30.45 -19.61
N GLU A 9 23.32 31.45 -19.61
CA GLU A 9 24.20 31.67 -18.44
C GLU A 9 23.43 32.23 -17.25
N ALA A 10 22.45 33.12 -17.46
CA ALA A 10 21.56 33.58 -16.40
C ALA A 10 20.76 32.42 -15.78
N PHE A 11 20.28 31.49 -16.62
CA PHE A 11 19.63 30.25 -16.19
C PHE A 11 20.55 29.39 -15.33
N ARG A 12 21.79 29.14 -15.78
CA ARG A 12 22.79 28.37 -15.01
C ARG A 12 23.13 29.01 -13.66
N VAL A 13 23.19 30.33 -13.61
CA VAL A 13 23.35 31.07 -12.35
C VAL A 13 22.17 30.83 -11.42
N ALA A 14 20.94 30.90 -11.93
CA ALA A 14 19.73 30.64 -11.15
C ALA A 14 19.69 29.19 -10.62
N VAL A 15 20.03 28.18 -11.43
CA VAL A 15 20.14 26.77 -11.00
C VAL A 15 21.11 26.63 -9.82
N ARG A 16 22.32 27.19 -9.93
CA ARG A 16 23.32 27.15 -8.85
C ARG A 16 22.82 27.86 -7.58
N GLN A 17 22.13 28.98 -7.74
CA GLN A 17 21.59 29.75 -6.63
C GLN A 17 20.48 29.01 -5.89
N VAL A 18 19.60 28.28 -6.58
CA VAL A 18 18.57 27.45 -5.91
C VAL A 18 19.22 26.42 -4.99
N ALA A 19 20.30 25.77 -5.43
CA ALA A 19 21.02 24.78 -4.64
C ALA A 19 21.83 25.36 -3.47
N GLN A 20 22.36 26.59 -3.60
CA GLN A 20 23.36 27.14 -2.67
C GLN A 20 22.83 28.27 -1.76
N ALA A 21 21.86 29.05 -2.22
CA ALA A 21 21.34 30.21 -1.49
C ALA A 21 20.28 29.80 -0.46
N THR A 22 19.88 30.71 0.43
CA THR A 22 18.80 30.50 1.41
C THR A 22 17.87 31.72 1.46
N GLY A 23 16.64 31.55 1.98
CA GLY A 23 15.67 32.63 2.12
C GLY A 23 15.35 33.35 0.81
N ALA A 24 15.30 34.68 0.85
CA ALA A 24 14.90 35.52 -0.29
C ALA A 24 15.78 35.34 -1.55
N GLU A 25 17.06 35.02 -1.38
CA GLU A 25 17.97 34.77 -2.53
C GLU A 25 17.60 33.49 -3.28
N ARG A 26 17.16 32.45 -2.56
CA ARG A 26 16.65 31.21 -3.16
C ARG A 26 15.30 31.45 -3.84
N GLU A 27 14.41 32.20 -3.19
CA GLU A 27 13.10 32.54 -3.75
C GLU A 27 13.22 33.31 -5.08
N ASP A 28 14.12 34.29 -5.14
CA ASP A 28 14.39 35.04 -6.38
C ASP A 28 15.00 34.15 -7.47
N ALA A 29 15.88 33.22 -7.10
CA ALA A 29 16.43 32.24 -8.04
C ALA A 29 15.36 31.28 -8.59
N LEU A 30 14.45 30.80 -7.73
CA LEU A 30 13.30 29.98 -8.13
C LEU A 30 12.39 30.73 -9.11
N ARG A 31 12.09 32.01 -8.83
CA ARG A 31 11.29 32.85 -9.73
C ARG A 31 11.94 33.01 -11.10
N ARG A 32 13.26 33.27 -11.15
CA ARG A 32 14.02 33.38 -12.40
C ARG A 32 14.05 32.07 -13.20
N LEU A 33 14.14 30.91 -12.53
CA LEU A 33 14.01 29.61 -13.20
C LEU A 33 12.62 29.41 -13.79
N ALA A 34 11.57 29.80 -13.06
CA ALA A 34 10.19 29.71 -13.52
C ALA A 34 9.96 30.54 -14.80
N GLU A 35 10.42 31.79 -14.79
CA GLU A 35 10.31 32.71 -15.93
C GLU A 35 11.08 32.18 -17.14
N ALA A 36 12.30 31.68 -16.94
CA ALA A 36 13.12 31.11 -18.00
C ALA A 36 12.49 29.83 -18.60
N GLY A 37 11.96 28.94 -17.76
CA GLY A 37 11.29 27.71 -18.20
C GLY A 37 9.96 27.99 -18.90
N ALA A 38 9.19 28.97 -18.44
CA ALA A 38 7.94 29.39 -19.09
C ALA A 38 8.17 30.10 -20.43
N ALA A 39 9.31 30.78 -20.59
CA ALA A 39 9.70 31.47 -21.81
C ALA A 39 10.30 30.56 -22.89
N ASP A 40 10.53 29.26 -22.61
CA ASP A 40 11.01 28.27 -23.60
C ASP A 40 9.83 27.78 -24.46
N PRO A 41 9.73 28.19 -25.75
CA PRO A 41 8.73 27.66 -26.65
C PRO A 41 9.12 26.23 -27.04
N ALA A 42 8.75 25.25 -26.21
CA ALA A 42 8.70 23.81 -26.51
C ALA A 42 9.67 23.35 -27.63
N GLY A 43 10.99 23.52 -27.47
CA GLY A 43 11.90 23.10 -28.55
C GLY A 43 13.35 23.57 -28.55
N VAL A 44 13.77 24.50 -27.69
CA VAL A 44 15.19 24.89 -27.64
C VAL A 44 15.94 23.92 -26.73
N LYS A 45 16.60 22.91 -27.32
CA LYS A 45 17.51 22.03 -26.58
C LYS A 45 18.67 22.84 -26.01
N ALA A 46 18.95 22.71 -24.71
CA ALA A 46 20.13 23.30 -24.12
C ALA A 46 21.41 22.73 -24.80
N PRO A 47 22.44 23.57 -25.08
CA PRO A 47 23.65 23.09 -25.74
C PRO A 47 24.38 22.03 -24.89
N GLN A 48 24.89 20.98 -25.55
CA GLN A 48 25.49 19.74 -24.99
C GLN A 48 26.75 19.91 -24.12
N SER A 49 27.09 21.12 -23.69
CA SER A 49 28.28 21.45 -22.91
C SER A 49 27.91 21.85 -21.48
N ALA A 50 27.43 20.89 -20.68
CA ALA A 50 27.34 20.98 -19.22
C ALA A 50 27.64 19.62 -18.56
N PRO A 51 28.43 19.55 -17.48
CA PRO A 51 28.71 18.29 -16.77
C PRO A 51 27.60 17.87 -15.77
N ILE A 52 26.47 18.58 -15.69
CA ILE A 52 25.50 18.42 -14.57
C ILE A 52 24.04 18.20 -15.04
N LEU A 53 23.62 18.65 -16.23
CA LEU A 53 22.24 18.46 -16.73
C LEU A 53 22.30 18.16 -18.23
N GLY A 54 21.64 17.07 -18.65
CA GLY A 54 21.68 16.50 -20.01
C GLY A 54 20.95 17.36 -21.05
N GLY A 55 20.91 16.91 -22.31
CA GLY A 55 20.37 17.67 -23.47
C GLY A 55 18.83 17.86 -23.50
N GLY A 56 18.22 18.23 -22.37
CA GLY A 56 16.80 18.53 -22.19
C GLY A 56 16.36 19.93 -22.66
N THR A 57 15.09 20.26 -22.43
CA THR A 57 14.53 21.62 -22.61
C THR A 57 14.81 22.47 -21.37
N LEU A 58 14.78 23.80 -21.48
CA LEU A 58 14.98 24.68 -20.30
C LEU A 58 13.89 24.45 -19.24
N ARG A 59 12.68 24.08 -19.68
CA ARG A 59 11.58 23.69 -18.78
C ARG A 59 11.89 22.42 -17.99
N GLN A 60 12.46 21.40 -18.63
CA GLN A 60 12.90 20.17 -17.95
C GLN A 60 14.07 20.45 -17.00
N ASP A 61 15.09 21.17 -17.46
CA ASP A 61 16.26 21.51 -16.65
C ASP A 61 15.87 22.32 -15.39
N ALA A 62 14.87 23.20 -15.50
CA ALA A 62 14.34 23.96 -14.37
C ALA A 62 13.63 23.05 -13.37
N ALA A 63 12.80 22.13 -13.86
CA ALA A 63 12.12 21.14 -13.03
C ALA A 63 13.12 20.24 -12.30
N ASP A 64 14.15 19.75 -12.99
CA ASP A 64 15.22 18.91 -12.42
C ASP A 64 15.96 19.64 -11.30
N ALA A 65 16.30 20.91 -11.50
CA ALA A 65 16.97 21.73 -10.48
C ALA A 65 16.11 21.93 -9.23
N ILE A 66 14.80 22.16 -9.39
CA ILE A 66 13.86 22.32 -8.28
C ILE A 66 13.67 20.98 -7.54
N CYS A 67 13.51 19.88 -8.28
CA CYS A 67 13.38 18.54 -7.73
C CYS A 67 14.63 18.15 -6.92
N ALA A 68 15.83 18.45 -7.43
CA ALA A 68 17.09 18.21 -6.71
C ALA A 68 17.14 18.97 -5.37
N TYR A 69 16.64 20.21 -5.32
CA TYR A 69 16.52 20.96 -4.07
C TYR A 69 15.50 20.31 -3.12
N LEU A 70 14.32 19.93 -3.61
CA LEU A 70 13.27 19.30 -2.79
C LEU A 70 13.70 17.94 -2.21
N ARG A 71 14.60 17.23 -2.89
CA ARG A 71 15.21 15.98 -2.40
C ARG A 71 16.32 16.17 -1.36
N THR A 72 16.79 17.39 -1.12
CA THR A 72 17.76 17.62 -0.03
C THR A 72 17.13 17.30 1.33
N PRO A 73 17.92 16.82 2.33
CA PRO A 73 17.39 16.43 3.64
C PRO A 73 16.55 17.53 4.28
N PHE A 74 15.33 17.17 4.72
CA PHE A 74 14.49 18.07 5.50
C PHE A 74 14.96 18.07 6.95
N ALA A 75 15.21 19.24 7.52
CA ALA A 75 15.68 19.35 8.90
C ALA A 75 14.54 19.09 9.90
N THR A 76 14.07 17.85 10.01
CA THR A 76 13.15 17.43 11.06
C THR A 76 13.94 17.03 12.29
N THR A 77 13.89 17.87 13.33
CA THR A 77 14.24 17.40 14.69
C THR A 77 13.24 16.32 15.08
N ALA A 78 13.75 15.14 15.44
CA ALA A 78 13.04 13.86 15.61
C ALA A 78 11.89 13.79 16.66
N ALA A 79 11.38 14.93 17.15
CA ALA A 79 10.31 15.00 18.14
C ALA A 79 9.14 15.93 17.75
N ALA A 80 9.15 16.54 16.57
CA ALA A 80 8.09 17.46 16.17
C ALA A 80 7.14 16.81 15.17
N GLY A 81 5.87 16.65 15.58
CA GLY A 81 4.75 16.53 14.65
C GLY A 81 4.58 17.82 13.82
N ALA A 82 3.35 18.13 13.41
CA ALA A 82 2.96 19.21 12.48
C ALA A 82 3.74 20.56 12.56
N GLY A 83 4.33 20.93 13.71
CA GLY A 83 5.11 22.17 13.87
C GLY A 83 6.44 22.26 13.12
N ALA A 84 7.02 21.18 12.59
CA ALA A 84 8.22 21.28 11.74
C ALA A 84 7.92 21.83 10.33
N ALA A 85 6.67 21.65 9.86
CA ALA A 85 6.19 22.15 8.57
C ALA A 85 6.05 23.69 8.53
N ASP A 86 5.95 24.34 9.69
CA ASP A 86 5.72 25.78 9.83
C ASP A 86 7.01 26.61 9.90
N GLY A 87 8.19 25.96 9.90
CA GLY A 87 9.48 26.64 9.88
C GLY A 87 9.84 27.24 8.51
N ALA A 88 10.85 28.12 8.48
CA ALA A 88 11.30 28.81 7.26
C ALA A 88 11.74 27.85 6.13
N ASP A 89 12.26 26.66 6.46
CA ASP A 89 12.59 25.62 5.46
C ASP A 89 11.33 25.02 4.82
N GLY A 90 10.28 24.77 5.64
CA GLY A 90 8.98 24.32 5.15
C GLY A 90 8.32 25.34 4.21
N GLU A 91 8.40 26.64 4.54
CA GLU A 91 7.93 27.72 3.66
C GLU A 91 8.71 27.76 2.34
N SER A 92 10.05 27.72 2.40
CA SER A 92 10.91 27.73 1.20
C SER A 92 10.64 26.51 0.28
N ARG A 93 10.33 25.35 0.85
CA ARG A 93 9.97 24.14 0.08
C ARG A 93 8.57 24.24 -0.52
N ARG A 94 7.60 24.84 0.20
CA ARG A 94 6.26 25.17 -0.34
C ARG A 94 6.38 26.15 -1.53
N ASP A 95 7.26 27.14 -1.45
CA ASP A 95 7.53 28.07 -2.54
C ASP A 95 8.13 27.35 -3.76
N ALA A 96 9.16 26.53 -3.54
CA ALA A 96 9.80 25.75 -4.59
C ALA A 96 8.80 24.80 -5.29
N LEU A 97 7.95 24.12 -4.52
CA LEU A 97 6.91 23.25 -5.07
C LEU A 97 5.87 24.04 -5.87
N ARG A 98 5.45 25.23 -5.39
CA ARG A 98 4.55 26.11 -6.16
C ARG A 98 5.15 26.54 -7.50
N VAL A 99 6.45 26.81 -7.54
CA VAL A 99 7.16 27.11 -8.79
C VAL A 99 7.20 25.88 -9.72
N LEU A 100 7.52 24.70 -9.18
CA LEU A 100 7.49 23.46 -9.95
C LEU A 100 6.10 23.21 -10.57
N VAL A 101 5.03 23.34 -9.78
CA VAL A 101 3.64 23.21 -10.24
C VAL A 101 3.33 24.17 -11.40
N GLY A 102 3.84 25.40 -11.34
CA GLY A 102 3.72 26.36 -12.45
C GLY A 102 4.38 25.90 -13.75
N LEU A 103 5.50 25.16 -13.67
CA LEU A 103 6.16 24.57 -14.83
C LEU A 103 5.43 23.35 -15.40
N LEU A 104 4.74 22.59 -14.54
CA LEU A 104 4.02 21.34 -14.86
C LEU A 104 2.60 21.58 -15.41
N ARG A 105 2.00 22.74 -15.16
CA ARG A 105 0.65 23.02 -15.67
C ARG A 105 0.69 23.24 -17.18
N PRO A 106 -0.27 22.68 -17.93
CA PRO A 106 -0.36 22.93 -19.37
C PRO A 106 -0.57 24.43 -19.61
N ALA A 107 0.06 24.96 -20.66
CA ALA A 107 -0.12 26.35 -21.04
C ALA A 107 -1.61 26.62 -21.31
N ALA A 108 -2.16 27.67 -20.70
CA ALA A 108 -3.57 28.02 -20.83
C ALA A 108 -3.95 28.18 -22.32
N GLY A 109 -4.69 27.22 -22.87
CA GLY A 109 -5.11 27.19 -24.28
C GLY A 109 -5.28 25.80 -24.93
N ALA A 110 -4.85 24.71 -24.27
CA ALA A 110 -4.90 23.36 -24.86
C ALA A 110 -6.14 22.52 -24.47
N GLY A 111 -7.24 23.13 -24.02
CA GLY A 111 -8.36 22.35 -23.47
C GLY A 111 -9.72 23.03 -23.50
N GLU A 112 -10.29 23.23 -24.68
CA GLU A 112 -11.73 23.12 -24.89
C GLU A 112 -11.98 22.45 -26.25
N GLY A 113 -12.33 21.17 -26.21
CA GLY A 113 -12.60 20.36 -27.39
C GLY A 113 -13.27 19.05 -26.97
N VAL A 114 -14.51 19.15 -26.46
CA VAL A 114 -15.39 17.99 -26.34
C VAL A 114 -15.82 17.59 -27.76
N GLY A 115 -15.37 16.44 -28.23
CA GLY A 115 -15.77 15.89 -29.53
C GLY A 115 -15.40 14.42 -29.65
N ALA A 116 -16.41 13.56 -29.57
CA ALA A 116 -16.30 12.14 -29.85
C ALA A 116 -15.94 11.89 -31.33
N GLY A 117 -14.92 11.06 -31.57
CA GLY A 117 -14.63 10.42 -32.85
C GLY A 117 -14.03 11.33 -33.92
N GLY A 118 -12.73 11.15 -34.20
CA GLY A 118 -12.09 11.71 -35.39
C GLY A 118 -10.57 11.84 -35.27
N ASP A 119 -9.88 11.19 -36.19
CA ASP A 119 -8.43 11.17 -36.46
C ASP A 119 -7.69 12.47 -36.07
N ALA A 120 -6.72 12.34 -35.16
CA ALA A 120 -5.95 13.44 -34.60
C ALA A 120 -4.81 13.83 -35.54
N GLY A 121 -5.01 14.90 -36.31
CA GLY A 121 -3.93 15.62 -36.96
C GLY A 121 -2.94 16.19 -35.95
N ALA A 122 -1.65 16.14 -36.30
CA ALA A 122 -0.51 16.59 -35.52
C ALA A 122 -0.60 18.07 -35.08
N GLY A 123 -1.26 18.32 -33.95
CA GLY A 123 -1.07 19.51 -33.12
C GLY A 123 0.04 19.20 -32.12
N GLY A 124 1.12 19.97 -32.14
CA GLY A 124 2.31 19.74 -31.32
C GLY A 124 1.96 19.68 -29.83
N VAL A 125 1.98 18.47 -29.26
CA VAL A 125 1.96 18.23 -27.82
C VAL A 125 3.23 18.87 -27.28
N SER A 126 3.09 19.85 -26.37
CA SER A 126 4.27 20.38 -25.65
C SER A 126 4.96 19.18 -24.98
N PRO A 127 6.29 19.02 -25.10
CA PRO A 127 6.96 17.89 -24.47
C PRO A 127 6.71 17.97 -22.97
N GLY A 128 6.04 16.95 -22.42
CA GLY A 128 5.69 16.92 -21.01
C GLY A 128 6.95 16.88 -20.14
N VAL A 129 6.82 17.34 -18.91
CA VAL A 129 7.94 17.45 -17.95
C VAL A 129 7.92 16.22 -17.05
N ALA A 130 9.07 15.56 -16.91
CA ALA A 130 9.26 14.50 -15.93
C ALA A 130 9.71 15.08 -14.59
N VAL A 131 9.31 14.45 -13.48
CA VAL A 131 9.73 14.84 -12.12
C VAL A 131 10.30 13.65 -11.36
N ASP A 132 11.41 13.90 -10.68
CA ASP A 132 12.02 12.96 -9.73
C ASP A 132 12.05 13.57 -8.33
N LEU A 133 11.03 13.22 -7.54
CA LEU A 133 10.85 13.61 -6.15
C LEU A 133 11.03 12.40 -5.21
N SER A 134 11.73 11.36 -5.68
CA SER A 134 12.06 10.18 -4.87
C SER A 134 12.77 10.56 -3.56
N GLY A 135 12.31 9.99 -2.44
CA GLY A 135 12.82 10.27 -1.10
C GLY A 135 12.61 11.71 -0.59
N ALA A 136 11.93 12.58 -1.34
CA ALA A 136 11.69 13.96 -0.92
C ALA A 136 10.71 14.03 0.26
N THR A 137 10.80 15.10 1.05
CA THR A 137 9.76 15.47 2.02
C THR A 137 9.03 16.71 1.49
N LEU A 138 7.74 16.55 1.20
CA LEU A 138 6.89 17.58 0.62
C LEU A 138 5.83 17.99 1.64
N VAL A 139 5.66 19.30 1.83
CA VAL A 139 4.71 19.87 2.79
C VAL A 139 3.54 20.47 2.01
N GLU A 140 2.32 20.02 2.30
CA GLU A 140 1.07 20.52 1.70
C GLU A 140 1.11 20.54 0.16
N ALA A 141 1.47 19.39 -0.42
CA ALA A 141 1.71 19.30 -1.85
C ALA A 141 0.42 19.37 -2.68
N ASP A 142 0.29 20.37 -3.54
CA ASP A 142 -0.80 20.49 -4.50
C ASP A 142 -0.27 20.44 -5.94
N LEU A 143 -0.34 19.26 -6.54
CA LEU A 143 -0.04 19.01 -7.95
C LEU A 143 -1.33 18.89 -8.79
N GLY A 144 -2.43 19.48 -8.31
CA GLY A 144 -3.71 19.48 -9.01
C GLY A 144 -3.63 20.17 -10.39
N GLY A 145 -4.21 19.52 -11.40
CA GLY A 145 -4.24 19.97 -12.79
C GLY A 145 -2.87 19.98 -13.50
N CYS A 146 -1.84 19.37 -12.92
CA CYS A 146 -0.53 19.24 -13.56
C CYS A 146 -0.52 18.13 -14.61
N GLU A 147 0.35 18.27 -15.62
CA GLU A 147 0.65 17.23 -16.60
C GLU A 147 2.09 16.74 -16.40
N LEU A 148 2.27 15.46 -16.14
CA LEU A 148 3.55 14.84 -15.79
C LEU A 148 3.88 13.73 -16.80
N ALA A 149 4.98 13.89 -17.54
CA ALA A 149 5.44 12.90 -18.52
C ALA A 149 6.11 11.67 -17.90
N GLY A 150 6.49 11.79 -16.63
CA GLY A 150 6.99 10.71 -15.78
C GLY A 150 7.08 11.26 -14.38
N ALA A 151 6.63 10.50 -13.38
CA ALA A 151 6.51 11.02 -12.03
C ALA A 151 7.01 9.99 -11.01
N ARG A 152 8.16 10.28 -10.41
CA ARG A 152 8.74 9.46 -9.35
C ARG A 152 8.52 10.11 -7.99
N PHE A 153 7.79 9.40 -7.15
CA PHE A 153 7.50 9.70 -5.75
C PHE A 153 7.82 8.51 -4.85
N ASP A 154 8.70 7.61 -5.30
CA ASP A 154 9.13 6.48 -4.48
C ASP A 154 9.82 6.97 -3.20
N ASP A 155 9.44 6.42 -2.06
CA ASP A 155 9.90 6.85 -0.73
C ASP A 155 9.60 8.32 -0.35
N THR A 156 8.75 9.03 -1.11
CA THR A 156 8.39 10.42 -0.79
C THR A 156 7.51 10.49 0.47
N ARG A 157 7.80 11.44 1.37
CA ARG A 157 6.97 11.78 2.53
C ARG A 157 6.13 13.01 2.23
N PHE A 158 4.82 12.84 2.17
CA PHE A 158 3.84 13.91 2.05
C PHE A 158 3.30 14.30 3.42
N LEU A 159 3.72 15.46 3.91
CA LEU A 159 3.27 16.05 5.17
C LEU A 159 2.06 16.96 4.92
N GLY A 160 1.00 16.78 5.70
CA GLY A 160 -0.23 17.55 5.53
C GLY A 160 -1.11 17.05 4.36
N ALA A 161 -2.06 17.88 3.94
CA ALA A 161 -2.98 17.54 2.86
C ALA A 161 -2.25 17.51 1.51
N THR A 162 -2.53 16.50 0.70
CA THR A 162 -1.92 16.30 -0.62
C THR A 162 -2.98 16.17 -1.70
N SER A 163 -2.77 16.86 -2.82
CA SER A 163 -3.72 16.92 -3.94
C SER A 163 -3.03 16.62 -5.26
N PHE A 164 -3.60 15.69 -6.00
CA PHE A 164 -3.37 15.35 -7.40
C PHE A 164 -4.69 15.44 -8.19
N VAL A 165 -5.64 16.25 -7.71
CA VAL A 165 -6.96 16.38 -8.33
C VAL A 165 -6.81 16.87 -9.78
N ASP A 166 -7.50 16.23 -10.73
CA ASP A 166 -7.40 16.51 -12.17
C ASP A 166 -5.97 16.38 -12.77
N ALA A 167 -5.01 15.79 -12.05
CA ALA A 167 -3.65 15.60 -12.56
C ALA A 167 -3.64 14.56 -13.70
N ARG A 168 -2.75 14.76 -14.68
CA ARG A 168 -2.56 13.88 -15.82
C ARG A 168 -1.14 13.33 -15.83
N PHE A 169 -1.02 12.03 -15.58
CA PHE A 169 0.23 11.29 -15.70
C PHE A 169 0.26 10.66 -17.08
N THR A 170 1.05 11.21 -17.99
CA THR A 170 1.13 10.76 -19.39
C THR A 170 2.19 9.68 -19.62
N GLY A 171 3.12 9.52 -18.67
CA GLY A 171 3.98 8.34 -18.53
C GLY A 171 3.86 7.74 -17.12
N ASP A 172 4.83 6.90 -16.75
CA ASP A 172 4.75 6.11 -15.52
C ASP A 172 4.70 6.98 -14.26
N ALA A 173 3.90 6.54 -13.29
CA ALA A 173 3.71 7.22 -12.02
C ALA A 173 4.02 6.27 -10.86
N ILE A 174 5.16 6.48 -10.22
CA ILE A 174 5.69 5.58 -9.19
C ILE A 174 5.52 6.24 -7.82
N PHE A 175 4.59 5.73 -7.02
CA PHE A 175 4.33 6.09 -5.62
C PHE A 175 4.77 4.98 -4.67
N ALA A 176 5.65 4.08 -5.12
CA ALA A 176 6.08 2.93 -4.34
C ALA A 176 6.64 3.38 -2.99
N ARG A 177 6.10 2.85 -1.89
CA ARG A 177 6.51 3.20 -0.50
C ARG A 177 6.31 4.67 -0.10
N ALA A 178 5.60 5.48 -0.90
CA ALA A 178 5.26 6.84 -0.52
C ALA A 178 4.41 6.87 0.76
N VAL A 179 4.64 7.86 1.63
CA VAL A 179 3.91 8.02 2.89
C VAL A 179 3.09 9.31 2.86
N PHE A 180 1.78 9.19 2.87
CA PHE A 180 0.83 10.28 2.98
C PHE A 180 0.37 10.40 4.44
N HIS A 181 0.86 11.43 5.14
CA HIS A 181 0.53 11.66 6.54
C HIS A 181 -0.87 12.27 6.72
N GLY A 182 -1.27 13.19 5.84
CA GLY A 182 -2.59 13.81 5.83
C GLY A 182 -3.53 13.19 4.78
N PRO A 183 -4.66 13.86 4.51
CA PRO A 183 -5.57 13.45 3.43
C PRO A 183 -4.88 13.48 2.06
N ALA A 184 -5.07 12.44 1.26
CA ALA A 184 -4.54 12.35 -0.10
C ALA A 184 -5.68 12.29 -1.12
N ARG A 185 -5.71 13.21 -2.07
CA ARG A 185 -6.77 13.28 -3.09
C ARG A 185 -6.19 13.11 -4.48
N PHE A 186 -6.67 12.12 -5.21
CA PHE A 186 -6.39 11.84 -6.61
C PHE A 186 -7.64 12.03 -7.48
N ASP A 187 -8.71 12.63 -6.96
CA ASP A 187 -10.00 12.72 -7.64
C ASP A 187 -9.86 13.22 -9.09
N ASP A 188 -10.54 12.55 -10.01
CA ASP A 188 -10.53 12.85 -11.45
C ASP A 188 -9.16 12.77 -12.15
N ALA A 189 -8.10 12.32 -11.47
CA ALA A 189 -6.79 12.11 -12.06
C ALA A 189 -6.81 11.03 -13.16
N ARG A 190 -5.87 11.15 -14.11
CA ARG A 190 -5.71 10.21 -15.22
C ARG A 190 -4.28 9.68 -15.28
N PHE A 191 -4.14 8.37 -15.28
CA PHE A 191 -2.90 7.65 -15.47
C PHE A 191 -2.93 6.96 -16.83
N ALA A 192 -2.14 7.46 -17.78
CA ALA A 192 -2.09 6.93 -19.15
C ALA A 192 -1.19 5.69 -19.26
N ALA A 193 -0.17 5.60 -18.42
CA ALA A 193 0.75 4.47 -18.28
C ALA A 193 0.63 3.86 -16.88
N ASP A 194 1.61 3.07 -16.47
CA ASP A 194 1.54 2.29 -15.24
C ASP A 194 1.58 3.18 -14.00
N ALA A 195 0.73 2.85 -13.02
CA ALA A 195 0.64 3.55 -11.76
C ALA A 195 0.94 2.59 -10.61
N VAL A 196 2.09 2.80 -9.94
CA VAL A 196 2.61 1.90 -8.92
C VAL A 196 2.46 2.51 -7.54
N PHE A 197 1.49 2.03 -6.76
CA PHE A 197 1.24 2.37 -5.35
C PHE A 197 1.67 1.25 -4.40
N GLY A 198 2.42 0.25 -4.88
CA GLY A 198 2.93 -0.85 -4.06
C GLY A 198 3.59 -0.32 -2.78
N ARG A 199 3.19 -0.85 -1.63
CA ARG A 199 3.67 -0.43 -0.29
C ARG A 199 3.40 1.02 0.10
N ALA A 200 2.66 1.81 -0.68
CA ALA A 200 2.28 3.15 -0.30
C ALA A 200 1.45 3.14 1.00
N ARG A 201 1.58 4.20 1.80
CA ARG A 201 0.95 4.32 3.12
C ARG A 201 0.11 5.58 3.18
N PHE A 202 -1.20 5.40 3.30
CA PHE A 202 -2.15 6.49 3.48
C PHE A 202 -2.60 6.51 4.94
N ARG A 203 -2.03 7.40 5.75
CA ARG A 203 -2.37 7.50 7.19
C ARG A 203 -3.69 8.23 7.40
N GLY A 204 -3.97 9.24 6.57
CA GLY A 204 -5.27 9.92 6.51
C GLY A 204 -6.23 9.29 5.49
N PRO A 205 -7.40 9.91 5.27
CA PRO A 205 -8.32 9.52 4.21
C PRO A 205 -7.67 9.62 2.83
N ALA A 206 -8.00 8.67 1.94
CA ALA A 206 -7.49 8.63 0.57
C ALA A 206 -8.65 8.59 -0.44
N SER A 207 -8.62 9.45 -1.44
CA SER A 207 -9.68 9.54 -2.43
C SER A 207 -9.13 9.34 -3.84
N PHE A 208 -9.67 8.38 -4.55
CA PHE A 208 -9.41 8.01 -5.95
C PHE A 208 -10.71 8.05 -6.75
N GLU A 209 -11.61 8.98 -6.42
CA GLU A 209 -12.91 9.05 -7.08
C GLU A 209 -12.75 9.44 -8.55
N ARG A 210 -13.44 8.71 -9.44
CA ARG A 210 -13.45 8.98 -10.88
C ARG A 210 -12.07 8.95 -11.55
N VAL A 211 -11.06 8.40 -10.88
CA VAL A 211 -9.72 8.20 -11.45
C VAL A 211 -9.79 7.23 -12.63
N GLY A 212 -9.01 7.51 -13.67
CA GLY A 212 -8.84 6.60 -14.80
C GLY A 212 -7.43 6.03 -14.83
N PHE A 213 -7.31 4.72 -14.80
CA PHE A 213 -6.07 3.97 -15.04
C PHE A 213 -6.17 3.29 -16.40
N ALA A 214 -5.45 3.81 -17.40
CA ALA A 214 -5.49 3.28 -18.76
C ALA A 214 -4.67 1.99 -18.89
N ALA A 215 -3.57 1.89 -18.14
CA ALA A 215 -2.68 0.72 -18.07
C ALA A 215 -2.78 0.05 -16.68
N MET A 216 -1.67 -0.48 -16.15
CA MET A 216 -1.66 -1.17 -14.86
C MET A 216 -1.92 -0.22 -13.69
N ALA A 217 -2.78 -0.64 -12.76
CA ALA A 217 -2.91 -0.01 -11.45
C ALA A 217 -2.47 -0.98 -10.36
N TRP A 218 -1.26 -0.76 -9.84
CA TRP A 218 -0.65 -1.65 -8.86
C TRP A 218 -0.76 -1.09 -7.45
N PHE A 219 -1.66 -1.65 -6.64
CA PHE A 219 -1.77 -1.40 -5.19
C PHE A 219 -1.31 -2.59 -4.34
N GLY A 220 -0.98 -3.74 -4.93
CA GLY A 220 -0.68 -4.98 -4.22
C GLY A 220 0.80 -5.34 -4.08
N ARG A 221 1.07 -6.65 -3.96
CA ARG A 221 2.39 -7.30 -4.10
C ARG A 221 2.20 -8.64 -4.84
N GLY A 222 3.20 -9.12 -5.58
CA GLY A 222 3.31 -10.51 -6.05
C GLY A 222 3.70 -10.64 -7.52
N GLU A 223 4.58 -11.60 -7.81
CA GLU A 223 5.07 -11.99 -9.15
C GLU A 223 4.20 -13.07 -9.82
N GLU A 224 3.28 -13.68 -9.10
CA GLU A 224 2.67 -14.94 -9.56
C GLU A 224 1.57 -14.82 -10.63
N GLU A 225 1.16 -13.62 -11.05
CA GLU A 225 0.18 -13.45 -12.15
C GLU A 225 0.63 -12.47 -13.24
N LEU A 226 1.82 -11.88 -13.12
CA LEU A 226 2.43 -11.09 -14.18
C LEU A 226 3.64 -11.88 -14.68
N TRP A 227 3.58 -12.34 -15.92
CA TRP A 227 4.65 -13.08 -16.56
C TRP A 227 5.89 -12.19 -16.66
N GLU A 228 7.09 -12.72 -16.43
CA GLU A 228 8.36 -11.98 -16.54
C GLU A 228 8.53 -11.26 -17.90
N ASP A 229 7.78 -11.69 -18.92
CA ASP A 229 7.77 -11.09 -20.26
C ASP A 229 6.74 -9.95 -20.45
N ASP A 230 5.97 -9.57 -19.41
CA ASP A 230 5.03 -8.45 -19.48
C ASP A 230 5.78 -7.11 -19.31
N PRO A 231 5.65 -6.15 -20.25
CA PRO A 231 6.26 -4.82 -20.11
C PRO A 231 5.90 -4.07 -18.82
N ALA A 232 4.77 -4.40 -18.20
CA ALA A 232 4.38 -3.83 -16.90
C ALA A 232 5.29 -4.29 -15.75
N TRP A 233 6.01 -5.41 -15.92
CA TRP A 233 6.98 -5.90 -14.93
C TRP A 233 8.26 -5.08 -14.94
N ASP A 234 8.81 -4.75 -16.12
CA ASP A 234 10.03 -3.95 -16.24
C ASP A 234 9.92 -2.64 -15.41
N THR A 235 8.76 -1.99 -15.44
CA THR A 235 8.48 -0.75 -14.68
C THR A 235 8.58 -0.93 -13.16
N VAL A 236 8.22 -2.11 -12.64
CA VAL A 236 8.23 -2.40 -11.20
C VAL A 236 9.60 -2.88 -10.73
N GLU A 237 10.32 -3.62 -11.57
CA GLU A 237 11.70 -4.05 -11.29
C GLU A 237 12.70 -2.88 -11.34
N ASP A 238 12.53 -1.94 -12.29
CA ASP A 238 13.42 -0.79 -12.46
C ASP A 238 13.32 0.27 -11.35
N ALA A 239 12.33 0.15 -10.45
CA ALA A 239 12.18 1.02 -9.29
C ALA A 239 13.22 0.72 -8.19
N ARG A 240 14.49 1.10 -8.44
CA ARG A 240 15.59 0.95 -7.46
C ARG A 240 15.34 1.80 -6.21
N PRO A 241 15.21 1.21 -5.01
CA PRO A 241 14.98 1.96 -3.78
C PRO A 241 16.16 2.86 -3.41
N ALA A 242 15.87 4.03 -2.83
CA ALA A 242 16.90 4.79 -2.15
C ALA A 242 17.43 4.00 -0.94
N PRO A 243 18.73 4.10 -0.58
CA PRO A 243 19.24 3.54 0.66
C PRO A 243 18.44 4.08 1.85
N TRP A 244 17.79 3.19 2.59
CA TRP A 244 16.96 3.54 3.72
C TRP A 244 17.81 3.86 4.95
N ASP A 245 17.63 5.04 5.54
CA ASP A 245 18.43 5.54 6.67
C ASP A 245 17.52 6.04 7.81
N GLU A 246 16.45 5.29 8.11
CA GLU A 246 15.56 5.56 9.27
C GLU A 246 15.27 4.31 10.12
N PRO A 247 15.09 4.47 11.45
CA PRO A 247 15.00 3.34 12.38
C PRO A 247 13.73 2.50 12.15
N ASN A 248 13.90 1.21 11.90
CA ASN A 248 12.85 0.19 11.86
C ASN A 248 12.89 -0.64 13.16
N GLU A 249 11.73 -1.15 13.58
CA GLU A 249 11.46 -2.28 14.50
C GLU A 249 10.71 -1.98 15.83
N ASP A 250 10.81 -0.78 16.42
CA ASP A 250 10.29 -0.52 17.79
C ASP A 250 9.08 0.44 17.90
N ASP A 251 8.50 0.94 16.79
CA ASP A 251 7.34 1.88 16.83
C ASP A 251 6.00 1.12 16.78
N PRO A 252 5.13 1.17 17.80
CA PRO A 252 3.82 0.51 17.79
C PRO A 252 2.85 1.04 16.71
N GLY A 253 3.13 2.18 16.08
CA GLY A 253 2.46 2.69 14.88
C GLY A 253 2.97 2.14 13.55
N TRP A 254 4.03 1.32 13.59
CA TRP A 254 4.75 0.77 12.43
C TRP A 254 5.28 -0.65 12.69
N PRO A 255 4.74 -1.66 11.99
CA PRO A 255 5.63 -2.43 11.12
C PRO A 255 4.91 -3.10 9.95
N VAL A 256 5.56 -3.15 8.79
CA VAL A 256 6.02 -4.39 8.12
C VAL A 256 7.19 -3.94 7.26
N ALA A 257 8.33 -4.60 7.43
CA ALA A 257 9.59 -4.22 6.81
C ALA A 257 9.53 -4.23 5.27
N VAL A 258 10.26 -3.28 4.70
CA VAL A 258 10.35 -3.01 3.27
C VAL A 258 11.51 -3.82 2.68
N LEU A 259 11.18 -4.88 1.94
CA LEU A 259 12.13 -5.67 1.16
C LEU A 259 12.75 -4.87 -0.01
N VAL A 260 14.07 -4.94 -0.18
CA VAL A 260 14.79 -4.44 -1.38
C VAL A 260 15.48 -5.59 -2.14
N GLY A 261 14.98 -6.83 -2.03
CA GLY A 261 15.51 -7.99 -2.75
C GLY A 261 14.47 -8.70 -3.60
N ASP A 262 14.91 -9.20 -4.75
CA ASP A 262 14.19 -10.11 -5.65
C ASP A 262 13.84 -11.37 -4.85
N TYR A 263 12.57 -11.76 -4.68
CA TYR A 263 12.20 -13.16 -4.42
C TYR A 263 10.69 -13.42 -4.57
N GLN A 264 10.44 -14.51 -5.30
CA GLN A 264 9.17 -15.04 -5.83
C GLN A 264 8.64 -16.17 -4.94
N GLY A 265 7.40 -16.05 -4.43
CA GLY A 265 6.65 -17.15 -3.78
C GLY A 265 5.44 -16.73 -2.92
N TRP A 266 4.33 -17.49 -3.01
CA TRP A 266 3.07 -17.28 -2.27
C TRP A 266 3.19 -17.43 -0.73
N GLU A 267 4.26 -18.05 -0.23
CA GLU A 267 4.50 -18.33 1.21
C GLU A 267 5.13 -17.14 1.98
N GLU A 268 5.43 -16.03 1.30
CA GLU A 268 6.19 -14.92 1.87
C GLU A 268 5.33 -13.68 2.15
N GLY A 269 5.44 -13.11 3.35
CA GLY A 269 4.57 -12.07 3.95
C GLY A 269 4.20 -10.81 3.15
N GLY A 270 3.46 -9.90 3.80
CA GLY A 270 2.84 -8.72 3.19
C GLY A 270 3.79 -7.84 2.38
N ASP A 271 3.26 -7.04 1.45
CA ASP A 271 3.22 -5.59 1.66
C ASP A 271 2.59 -4.86 0.45
N GLY A 272 1.26 -4.93 0.30
CA GLY A 272 0.56 -4.02 -0.61
C GLY A 272 0.44 -2.60 -0.02
N ALA A 273 -0.24 -1.72 -0.73
CA ALA A 273 -0.66 -0.43 -0.21
C ALA A 273 -1.49 -0.59 1.06
N ARG A 274 -1.29 0.31 2.02
CA ARG A 274 -2.02 0.34 3.29
C ARG A 274 -2.77 1.65 3.42
N PHE A 275 -4.07 1.55 3.62
CA PHE A 275 -4.95 2.67 3.88
C PHE A 275 -5.39 2.61 5.34
N GLY A 276 -5.05 3.63 6.12
CA GLY A 276 -5.42 3.74 7.54
C GLY A 276 -6.74 4.46 7.76
N GLY A 277 -7.06 5.45 6.92
CA GLY A 277 -8.33 6.17 6.92
C GLY A 277 -9.31 5.68 5.85
N ASP A 278 -10.47 6.35 5.78
CA ASP A 278 -11.50 6.07 4.78
C ASP A 278 -10.92 6.18 3.36
N THR A 279 -11.24 5.20 2.51
CA THR A 279 -10.76 5.13 1.13
C THR A 279 -11.92 5.07 0.14
N SER A 280 -11.93 6.00 -0.83
CA SER A 280 -12.92 6.02 -1.90
C SER A 280 -12.28 5.70 -3.25
N PHE A 281 -12.71 4.62 -3.88
CA PHE A 281 -12.53 4.28 -5.29
C PHE A 281 -13.87 4.40 -6.04
N ARG A 282 -14.76 5.29 -5.59
CA ARG A 282 -16.08 5.46 -6.21
C ARG A 282 -15.93 5.87 -7.68
N SER A 283 -16.63 5.16 -8.56
CA SER A 283 -16.63 5.41 -10.01
C SER A 283 -15.22 5.44 -10.62
N VAL A 284 -14.25 4.78 -9.98
CA VAL A 284 -12.93 4.57 -10.56
C VAL A 284 -13.06 3.71 -11.82
N ARG A 285 -12.19 3.95 -12.79
CA ARG A 285 -12.11 3.17 -14.01
C ARG A 285 -10.71 2.58 -14.17
N PHE A 286 -10.60 1.27 -14.04
CA PHE A 286 -9.42 0.51 -14.42
C PHE A 286 -9.68 -0.06 -15.82
N ASP A 287 -9.04 0.49 -16.85
CA ASP A 287 -9.10 -0.07 -18.21
C ASP A 287 -8.12 -1.26 -18.34
N GLY A 288 -6.95 -1.16 -17.71
CA GLY A 288 -5.99 -2.25 -17.55
C GLY A 288 -6.22 -3.09 -16.28
N PRO A 289 -5.23 -3.91 -15.89
CA PRO A 289 -5.32 -4.75 -14.70
C PRO A 289 -5.29 -3.92 -13.40
N ALA A 290 -6.00 -4.42 -12.38
CA ALA A 290 -6.14 -3.78 -11.08
C ALA A 290 -5.67 -4.72 -9.96
N TRP A 291 -4.45 -4.50 -9.47
CA TRP A 291 -3.80 -5.41 -8.54
C TRP A 291 -3.90 -4.90 -7.10
N PHE A 292 -4.71 -5.55 -6.26
CA PHE A 292 -4.88 -5.22 -4.84
C PHE A 292 -4.43 -6.34 -3.89
N CYS A 293 -3.76 -7.39 -4.41
CA CYS A 293 -3.27 -8.50 -3.59
C CYS A 293 -2.41 -8.00 -2.41
N LYS A 294 -2.69 -8.45 -1.19
CA LYS A 294 -2.00 -8.03 0.05
C LYS A 294 -2.11 -6.52 0.39
N SER A 295 -2.91 -5.74 -0.35
CA SER A 295 -3.30 -4.39 0.07
C SER A 295 -4.23 -4.45 1.27
N ARG A 296 -4.36 -3.35 2.03
CA ARG A 296 -5.07 -3.34 3.31
C ARG A 296 -5.87 -2.07 3.53
N PHE A 297 -7.10 -2.22 3.99
CA PHE A 297 -8.03 -1.14 4.27
C PHE A 297 -8.39 -1.13 5.76
N GLY A 298 -7.86 -0.15 6.50
CA GLY A 298 -7.99 0.08 7.94
C GLY A 298 -9.34 0.67 8.37
N ALA A 299 -10.02 1.32 7.44
CA ALA A 299 -11.35 1.90 7.60
C ALA A 299 -12.20 1.56 6.37
N ASP A 300 -13.31 2.26 6.16
CA ASP A 300 -14.21 1.95 5.04
C ASP A 300 -13.52 2.12 3.70
N ALA A 301 -13.64 1.09 2.85
CA ALA A 301 -13.16 1.12 1.49
C ALA A 301 -14.33 0.90 0.52
N THR A 302 -14.62 1.88 -0.32
CA THR A 302 -15.73 1.81 -1.27
C THR A 302 -15.22 1.82 -2.71
N PHE A 303 -15.62 0.81 -3.48
CA PHE A 303 -15.44 0.64 -4.92
C PHE A 303 -16.80 0.76 -5.63
N ARG A 304 -17.70 1.59 -5.07
CA ARG A 304 -19.05 1.75 -5.61
C ARG A 304 -19.01 2.28 -7.04
N ASP A 305 -19.79 1.66 -7.90
CA ASP A 305 -19.85 1.98 -9.34
C ASP A 305 -18.47 1.90 -10.05
N ALA A 306 -17.51 1.17 -9.49
CA ALA A 306 -16.19 0.97 -10.09
C ALA A 306 -16.29 0.14 -11.38
N TRP A 307 -15.39 0.40 -12.32
CA TRP A 307 -15.23 -0.37 -13.54
C TRP A 307 -13.87 -1.07 -13.57
N PHE A 308 -13.88 -2.38 -13.86
CA PHE A 308 -12.68 -3.19 -14.06
C PHE A 308 -12.65 -3.80 -15.47
N GLY A 309 -11.72 -3.34 -16.31
CA GLY A 309 -11.55 -3.74 -17.70
C GLY A 309 -10.62 -4.94 -17.91
N GLY A 310 -9.71 -5.19 -16.96
CA GLY A 310 -8.75 -6.29 -16.99
C GLY A 310 -8.80 -7.20 -15.76
N PRO A 311 -7.78 -8.07 -15.57
CA PRO A 311 -7.65 -8.93 -14.40
C PRO A 311 -7.70 -8.15 -13.08
N VAL A 312 -8.33 -8.76 -12.07
CA VAL A 312 -8.50 -8.14 -10.75
C VAL A 312 -8.16 -9.12 -9.65
N HIS A 313 -7.30 -8.67 -8.74
CA HIS A 313 -7.03 -9.38 -7.50
C HIS A 313 -7.40 -8.50 -6.31
N LEU A 314 -8.65 -8.61 -5.85
CA LEU A 314 -9.18 -7.89 -4.69
C LEU A 314 -9.79 -8.90 -3.70
N ASP A 315 -9.01 -9.33 -2.72
CA ASP A 315 -9.39 -10.37 -1.75
C ASP A 315 -9.85 -9.81 -0.39
N GLN A 316 -9.82 -8.48 -0.22
CA GLN A 316 -10.08 -7.83 1.07
C GLN A 316 -11.58 -7.86 1.42
N PRO A 317 -11.98 -8.48 2.55
CA PRO A 317 -13.39 -8.72 2.89
C PRO A 317 -14.16 -7.45 3.27
N ALA A 318 -13.45 -6.36 3.61
CA ALA A 318 -14.00 -5.11 4.10
C ALA A 318 -14.12 -4.05 2.99
N VAL A 319 -14.57 -4.45 1.79
CA VAL A 319 -14.78 -3.52 0.67
C VAL A 319 -16.23 -3.55 0.18
N ASP A 320 -16.73 -2.38 -0.17
CA ASP A 320 -18.06 -2.19 -0.78
C ASP A 320 -17.93 -2.08 -2.30
N LEU A 321 -18.40 -3.10 -3.03
CA LEU A 321 -18.40 -3.19 -4.50
C LEU A 321 -19.80 -2.96 -5.09
N ASP A 322 -20.73 -2.33 -4.36
CA ASP A 322 -22.09 -2.11 -4.85
C ASP A 322 -22.07 -1.30 -6.17
N GLY A 323 -22.74 -1.82 -7.21
CA GLY A 323 -22.78 -1.21 -8.53
C GLY A 323 -21.51 -1.40 -9.38
N ALA A 324 -20.45 -2.03 -8.83
CA ALA A 324 -19.24 -2.31 -9.58
C ALA A 324 -19.48 -3.29 -10.72
N ARG A 325 -18.76 -3.10 -11.82
CA ARG A 325 -18.83 -3.90 -13.02
C ARG A 325 -17.45 -4.30 -13.49
N TRP A 326 -17.36 -5.44 -14.15
CA TRP A 326 -16.14 -5.88 -14.78
C TRP A 326 -16.39 -6.55 -16.12
N VAL A 327 -15.40 -6.48 -17.01
CA VAL A 327 -15.40 -7.29 -18.23
C VAL A 327 -15.01 -8.69 -17.77
N GLY A 328 -15.95 -9.64 -17.82
CA GLY A 328 -15.74 -11.02 -17.37
C GLY A 328 -14.46 -11.65 -17.94
N PRO A 329 -14.00 -12.80 -17.43
CA PRO A 329 -12.64 -13.25 -17.65
C PRO A 329 -12.38 -13.43 -19.16
N ALA A 330 -11.39 -12.72 -19.69
CA ALA A 330 -10.92 -12.93 -21.05
C ALA A 330 -10.02 -14.17 -21.07
N GLY A 331 -10.62 -15.37 -21.16
CA GLY A 331 -9.88 -16.63 -21.06
C GLY A 331 -9.76 -17.14 -19.61
N ASP A 332 -8.59 -17.67 -19.24
CA ASP A 332 -8.33 -18.29 -17.93
C ASP A 332 -7.89 -17.30 -16.84
N ASP A 333 -7.84 -15.99 -17.14
CA ASP A 333 -7.36 -14.97 -16.20
C ASP A 333 -8.28 -14.87 -14.96
N PRO A 334 -7.75 -15.11 -13.75
CA PRO A 334 -8.57 -15.19 -12.55
C PRO A 334 -8.97 -13.80 -12.06
N ALA A 335 -10.28 -13.55 -11.91
CA ALA A 335 -10.77 -12.50 -11.03
C ALA A 335 -10.95 -13.06 -9.62
N ARG A 336 -10.27 -12.47 -8.64
CA ARG A 336 -10.44 -12.80 -7.22
C ARG A 336 -11.24 -11.70 -6.55
N TRP A 337 -12.42 -12.06 -6.07
CA TRP A 337 -13.31 -11.19 -5.31
C TRP A 337 -13.37 -11.61 -3.83
N PRO A 338 -13.70 -10.68 -2.92
CA PRO A 338 -13.83 -11.01 -1.50
C PRO A 338 -15.03 -11.94 -1.25
N LEU A 339 -14.95 -12.75 -0.20
CA LEU A 339 -16.05 -13.62 0.22
C LEU A 339 -17.33 -12.78 0.44
N GLY A 340 -18.45 -13.22 -0.14
CA GLY A 340 -19.73 -12.48 -0.12
C GLY A 340 -20.02 -11.70 -1.40
N TRP A 341 -19.08 -11.65 -2.35
CA TRP A 341 -19.27 -11.11 -3.70
C TRP A 341 -19.23 -12.22 -4.75
N ALA A 342 -20.09 -12.11 -5.75
CA ALA A 342 -20.14 -12.98 -6.91
C ALA A 342 -20.35 -12.17 -8.19
N SER A 343 -19.88 -12.73 -9.31
CA SER A 343 -20.10 -12.18 -10.64
C SER A 343 -21.45 -12.64 -11.19
N ALA A 344 -22.31 -11.71 -11.58
CA ALA A 344 -23.54 -11.98 -12.30
C ALA A 344 -23.43 -11.45 -13.74
N PRO A 345 -23.77 -12.25 -14.77
CA PRO A 345 -23.73 -11.80 -16.16
C PRO A 345 -24.75 -10.68 -16.41
N GLY A 346 -24.29 -9.60 -17.04
CA GLY A 346 -25.08 -8.48 -17.50
C GLY A 346 -25.53 -8.62 -18.97
N PRO A 347 -26.48 -7.79 -19.42
CA PRO A 347 -27.07 -7.88 -20.76
C PRO A 347 -26.13 -7.42 -21.89
N ASP A 348 -25.08 -6.68 -21.56
CA ASP A 348 -24.11 -6.05 -22.47
C ASP A 348 -22.80 -6.83 -22.58
N GLY A 349 -22.75 -8.06 -22.07
CA GLY A 349 -21.53 -8.89 -22.02
C GLY A 349 -20.59 -8.54 -20.87
N THR A 350 -20.92 -7.53 -20.06
CA THR A 350 -20.21 -7.22 -18.81
C THR A 350 -20.79 -8.02 -17.66
N CYS A 351 -20.03 -8.18 -16.58
CA CYS A 351 -20.50 -8.78 -15.33
C CYS A 351 -20.71 -7.71 -14.27
N ALA A 352 -21.83 -7.77 -13.55
CA ALA A 352 -22.06 -6.98 -12.34
C ALA A 352 -21.58 -7.76 -11.11
N LEU A 353 -20.98 -7.07 -10.14
CA LEU A 353 -20.73 -7.65 -8.83
C LEU A 353 -21.98 -7.53 -7.95
N VAL A 354 -22.40 -8.68 -7.43
CA VAL A 354 -23.60 -8.81 -6.61
C VAL A 354 -23.30 -9.59 -5.34
N VAL A 355 -24.20 -9.52 -4.37
CA VAL A 355 -24.11 -10.32 -3.15
C VAL A 355 -24.16 -11.81 -3.49
N ASP A 356 -23.18 -12.57 -3.02
CA ASP A 356 -23.09 -14.02 -3.22
C ASP A 356 -24.11 -14.76 -2.34
N GLY A 357 -25.23 -15.15 -2.94
CA GLY A 357 -26.26 -15.93 -2.25
C GLY A 357 -25.79 -17.33 -1.82
N SER A 358 -24.69 -17.85 -2.38
CA SER A 358 -24.19 -19.19 -2.03
C SER A 358 -23.56 -19.26 -0.64
N VAL A 359 -23.23 -18.11 -0.03
CA VAL A 359 -22.64 -18.03 1.33
C VAL A 359 -23.61 -17.49 2.38
N ALA A 360 -24.91 -17.40 2.07
CA ALA A 360 -25.93 -17.00 3.02
C ALA A 360 -25.91 -17.88 4.30
N PRO A 361 -26.17 -17.32 5.49
CA PRO A 361 -26.64 -15.95 5.76
C PRO A 361 -25.53 -14.90 5.81
N TYR A 362 -24.26 -15.26 5.52
CA TYR A 362 -23.21 -14.26 5.38
C TYR A 362 -23.43 -13.43 4.10
N SER A 363 -23.39 -12.11 4.25
CA SER A 363 -23.64 -11.10 3.22
C SER A 363 -22.79 -9.86 3.51
N ARG A 364 -21.45 -10.04 3.58
CA ARG A 364 -20.46 -8.96 3.72
C ARG A 364 -20.47 -8.24 5.08
N GLN A 365 -21.02 -8.85 6.12
CA GLN A 365 -21.16 -8.20 7.43
C GLN A 365 -19.82 -7.78 8.06
N LEU A 366 -18.69 -8.39 7.67
CA LEU A 366 -17.36 -7.96 8.16
C LEU A 366 -16.95 -6.56 7.64
N ALA A 367 -17.56 -6.08 6.57
CA ALA A 367 -17.34 -4.75 6.02
C ALA A 367 -18.21 -3.66 6.68
N ASP A 368 -19.11 -4.04 7.60
CA ASP A 368 -20.06 -3.09 8.18
C ASP A 368 -19.39 -2.21 9.26
N ARG A 369 -19.77 -0.92 9.31
CA ARG A 369 -19.30 0.02 10.34
C ARG A 369 -19.76 -0.38 11.73
N ASP A 370 -20.93 -1.02 11.82
CA ASP A 370 -21.51 -1.45 13.09
C ASP A 370 -20.78 -2.69 13.65
N PRO A 371 -20.13 -2.57 14.82
CA PRO A 371 -19.46 -3.70 15.46
C PRO A 371 -20.38 -4.89 15.75
N ASP A 372 -21.67 -4.66 16.00
CA ASP A 372 -22.63 -5.74 16.28
C ASP A 372 -22.98 -6.53 15.01
N VAL A 373 -23.06 -5.85 13.87
CA VAL A 373 -23.22 -6.48 12.56
C VAL A 373 -21.98 -7.32 12.23
N ARG A 374 -20.77 -6.77 12.43
CA ARG A 374 -19.52 -7.54 12.26
C ARG A 374 -19.46 -8.77 13.16
N ARG A 375 -19.90 -8.67 14.43
CA ARG A 375 -19.98 -9.81 15.35
C ARG A 375 -20.97 -10.88 14.87
N ALA A 376 -22.12 -10.48 14.32
CA ALA A 376 -23.07 -11.40 13.70
C ALA A 376 -22.47 -12.07 12.45
N GLY A 377 -21.71 -11.31 11.65
CA GLY A 377 -20.93 -11.80 10.52
C GLY A 377 -19.95 -12.91 10.90
N LEU A 378 -19.14 -12.70 11.94
CA LEU A 378 -18.21 -13.72 12.44
C LEU A 378 -18.95 -15.00 12.84
N ARG A 379 -20.08 -14.90 13.54
CA ARG A 379 -20.89 -16.09 13.90
C ARG A 379 -21.41 -16.81 12.65
N ALA A 380 -21.96 -16.08 11.68
CA ALA A 380 -22.46 -16.63 10.42
C ALA A 380 -21.35 -17.36 9.64
N LEU A 381 -20.14 -16.79 9.60
CA LEU A 381 -18.96 -17.41 8.99
C LEU A 381 -18.57 -18.72 9.68
N GLY A 382 -18.57 -18.73 11.02
CA GLY A 382 -18.31 -19.94 11.80
C GLY A 382 -19.32 -21.06 11.51
N GLU A 383 -20.61 -20.74 11.49
CA GLU A 383 -21.68 -21.68 11.14
C GLU A 383 -21.58 -22.18 9.70
N LEU A 384 -21.23 -21.29 8.77
CA LEU A 384 -21.02 -21.62 7.36
C LEU A 384 -19.89 -22.65 7.19
N GLY A 385 -18.72 -22.42 7.81
CA GLY A 385 -17.60 -23.36 7.73
C GLY A 385 -17.84 -24.67 8.49
N ASP A 386 -18.65 -24.64 9.55
CA ASP A 386 -19.06 -25.85 10.28
C ASP A 386 -19.96 -26.73 9.41
N GLY A 387 -20.93 -26.13 8.71
CA GLY A 387 -21.88 -26.85 7.85
C GLY A 387 -21.35 -27.23 6.47
N ARG A 388 -20.32 -26.53 5.96
CA ARG A 388 -19.81 -26.67 4.59
C ARG A 388 -18.28 -26.81 4.56
N PRO A 389 -17.76 -28.05 4.66
CA PRO A 389 -16.32 -28.30 4.71
C PRO A 389 -15.52 -27.71 3.54
N GLU A 390 -16.12 -27.64 2.35
CA GLU A 390 -15.53 -27.07 1.14
C GLU A 390 -15.29 -25.55 1.23
N LEU A 391 -15.95 -24.85 2.14
CA LEU A 391 -15.81 -23.41 2.34
C LEU A 391 -14.85 -23.03 3.48
N ARG A 392 -14.36 -23.99 4.28
CA ARG A 392 -13.58 -23.71 5.50
C ARG A 392 -12.38 -22.81 5.25
N GLN A 393 -11.58 -23.09 4.22
CA GLN A 393 -10.42 -22.24 3.90
C GLN A 393 -10.86 -20.83 3.51
N ARG A 394 -11.89 -20.67 2.67
CA ARG A 394 -12.41 -19.36 2.29
C ARG A 394 -12.94 -18.57 3.50
N VAL A 395 -13.56 -19.24 4.46
CA VAL A 395 -13.98 -18.63 5.73
C VAL A 395 -12.78 -18.19 6.55
N VAL A 396 -11.76 -19.05 6.70
CA VAL A 396 -10.53 -18.69 7.40
C VAL A 396 -9.82 -17.53 6.72
N ASP A 397 -9.71 -17.53 5.40
CA ASP A 397 -9.11 -16.44 4.63
C ASP A 397 -9.82 -15.11 4.87
N ALA A 398 -11.17 -15.12 4.92
CA ALA A 398 -11.96 -13.93 5.22
C ALA A 398 -11.73 -13.41 6.66
N VAL A 399 -11.67 -14.31 7.65
CA VAL A 399 -11.40 -13.92 9.05
C VAL A 399 -9.96 -13.44 9.23
N CYS A 400 -8.99 -14.12 8.62
CA CYS A 400 -7.58 -13.70 8.62
C CYS A 400 -7.40 -12.36 7.91
N ALA A 401 -8.08 -12.12 6.79
CA ALA A 401 -8.06 -10.83 6.10
C ALA A 401 -8.66 -9.72 6.98
N TYR A 402 -9.75 -9.99 7.72
CA TYR A 402 -10.26 -9.06 8.73
C TYR A 402 -9.23 -8.78 9.85
N LEU A 403 -8.50 -9.79 10.34
CA LEU A 403 -7.44 -9.60 11.34
C LEU A 403 -6.22 -8.85 10.78
N ARG A 404 -5.94 -8.95 9.49
CA ARG A 404 -4.89 -8.21 8.79
C ARG A 404 -5.23 -6.74 8.57
N VAL A 405 -6.49 -6.33 8.77
CA VAL A 405 -6.91 -4.92 8.72
C VAL A 405 -6.08 -4.11 9.74
N PRO A 406 -5.39 -3.05 9.31
CA PRO A 406 -4.67 -2.12 10.18
C PRO A 406 -5.53 -1.59 11.33
N LEU A 407 -4.96 -1.48 12.53
CA LEU A 407 -5.55 -0.67 13.60
C LEU A 407 -4.99 0.76 13.51
N PRO A 408 -5.85 1.81 13.55
CA PRO A 408 -5.42 3.20 13.49
C PRO A 408 -5.03 3.77 14.88
N PHE A 409 -4.85 2.89 15.87
CA PHE A 409 -4.53 3.26 17.25
C PHE A 409 -3.62 2.20 17.88
N ASP A 410 -2.86 2.62 18.90
CA ASP A 410 -2.02 1.73 19.69
C ASP A 410 -2.87 0.86 20.62
N VAL A 411 -2.68 -0.46 20.56
CA VAL A 411 -3.42 -1.45 21.36
C VAL A 411 -2.92 -1.57 22.81
N THR A 412 -1.75 -1.00 23.12
CA THR A 412 -1.10 -1.10 24.43
C THR A 412 -1.44 0.05 25.38
N GLY A 413 -1.98 1.16 24.85
CA GLY A 413 -2.35 2.36 25.61
C GLY A 413 -3.74 2.33 26.24
N GLU A 414 -4.15 3.47 26.82
CA GLU A 414 -5.52 3.66 27.29
C GLU A 414 -6.49 3.70 26.11
N LEU A 415 -7.34 2.66 26.01
CA LEU A 415 -8.31 2.54 24.94
C LEU A 415 -9.63 3.22 25.31
N THR A 416 -10.18 3.98 24.36
CA THR A 416 -11.58 4.42 24.41
C THR A 416 -12.53 3.21 24.36
N PRO A 417 -13.79 3.33 24.81
CA PRO A 417 -14.76 2.23 24.74
C PRO A 417 -14.94 1.66 23.33
N ALA A 418 -14.88 2.51 22.30
CA ALA A 418 -14.97 2.08 20.90
C ALA A 418 -13.75 1.25 20.48
N GLN A 419 -12.54 1.71 20.82
CA GLN A 419 -11.29 0.99 20.53
C GLN A 419 -11.21 -0.34 21.29
N ALA A 420 -11.61 -0.36 22.56
CA ALA A 420 -11.70 -1.58 23.35
C ALA A 420 -12.71 -2.58 22.75
N GLY A 421 -13.85 -2.09 22.25
CA GLY A 421 -14.82 -2.89 21.51
C GLY A 421 -14.25 -3.51 20.23
N GLU A 422 -13.47 -2.77 19.46
CA GLU A 422 -12.78 -3.26 18.27
C GLU A 422 -11.74 -4.35 18.60
N VAL A 423 -10.92 -4.12 19.64
CA VAL A 423 -9.97 -5.13 20.15
C VAL A 423 -10.72 -6.40 20.59
N GLN A 424 -11.88 -6.25 21.23
CA GLN A 424 -12.69 -7.39 21.64
C GLN A 424 -13.25 -8.18 20.44
N LEU A 425 -13.69 -7.51 19.37
CA LEU A 425 -14.11 -8.18 18.13
C LEU A 425 -12.99 -8.99 17.49
N ARG A 426 -11.76 -8.44 17.48
CA ARG A 426 -10.58 -9.14 16.96
C ARG A 426 -10.22 -10.37 17.81
N ARG A 427 -10.31 -10.26 19.13
CA ARG A 427 -10.19 -11.42 20.02
C ARG A 427 -11.26 -12.49 19.74
N ASP A 428 -12.50 -12.08 19.48
CA ASP A 428 -13.58 -13.01 19.12
C ASP A 428 -13.32 -13.70 17.77
N ALA A 429 -12.78 -12.98 16.78
CA ALA A 429 -12.34 -13.54 15.50
C ALA A 429 -11.18 -14.54 15.68
N GLN A 430 -10.17 -14.21 16.49
CA GLN A 430 -9.09 -15.13 16.85
C GLN A 430 -9.63 -16.38 17.55
N ARG A 431 -10.57 -16.22 18.49
CA ARG A 431 -11.20 -17.33 19.23
C ARG A 431 -11.98 -18.25 18.29
N LEU A 432 -12.73 -17.69 17.34
CA LEU A 432 -13.45 -18.45 16.33
C LEU A 432 -12.51 -19.41 15.58
N LEU A 433 -11.36 -18.90 15.12
CA LEU A 433 -10.34 -19.71 14.45
C LEU A 433 -9.77 -20.78 15.38
N ALA A 434 -9.32 -20.38 16.57
CA ALA A 434 -8.69 -21.28 17.53
C ALA A 434 -9.60 -22.45 17.94
N GLU A 435 -10.88 -22.19 18.22
CA GLU A 435 -11.86 -23.21 18.61
C GLU A 435 -12.03 -24.31 17.55
N ARG A 436 -11.98 -23.95 16.27
CA ARG A 436 -12.18 -24.88 15.15
C ARG A 436 -10.90 -25.56 14.71
N LEU A 437 -9.76 -24.91 14.91
CA LEU A 437 -8.45 -25.50 14.68
C LEU A 437 -8.01 -26.44 15.81
N ARG A 438 -8.60 -26.32 17.00
CA ARG A 438 -8.37 -27.25 18.10
C ARG A 438 -9.15 -28.56 17.85
N PRO A 439 -8.49 -29.73 17.85
CA PRO A 439 -9.19 -31.00 17.74
C PRO A 439 -10.18 -31.16 18.89
N ALA A 440 -11.38 -31.64 18.58
CA ALA A 440 -12.36 -31.96 19.59
C ALA A 440 -11.84 -33.09 20.48
N SER A 441 -11.99 -32.95 21.80
CA SER A 441 -11.85 -34.08 22.71
C SER A 441 -12.84 -35.18 22.34
N VAL A 442 -12.42 -36.44 22.38
CA VAL A 442 -13.24 -37.61 22.03
C VAL A 442 -14.64 -37.48 22.63
N GLY A 443 -15.67 -37.34 21.79
CA GLY A 443 -17.08 -37.21 22.19
C GLY A 443 -17.74 -35.84 21.98
N ALA A 444 -16.99 -34.78 21.65
CA ALA A 444 -17.56 -33.53 21.14
C ALA A 444 -17.67 -33.61 19.61
N GLY A 445 -18.88 -33.41 19.06
CA GLY A 445 -19.14 -33.50 17.61
C GLY A 445 -18.10 -32.72 16.79
N GLU A 446 -17.63 -33.31 15.69
CA GLU A 446 -16.44 -32.88 14.95
C GLU A 446 -16.62 -31.50 14.27
N ARG A 447 -16.52 -30.41 15.05
CA ARG A 447 -16.34 -29.03 14.56
C ARG A 447 -14.87 -28.69 14.31
N HIS A 448 -14.06 -29.70 14.01
CA HIS A 448 -12.65 -29.51 13.75
C HIS A 448 -12.41 -29.23 12.26
N TRP A 449 -11.59 -28.22 11.97
CA TRP A 449 -11.18 -27.81 10.63
C TRP A 449 -9.73 -28.23 10.41
N PRO A 450 -9.46 -29.50 10.04
CA PRO A 450 -8.10 -30.01 9.96
C PRO A 450 -7.32 -29.36 8.81
N ARG A 451 -6.04 -29.05 9.08
CA ARG A 451 -5.04 -28.61 8.08
C ARG A 451 -5.44 -27.34 7.32
N THR A 452 -6.18 -26.42 7.95
CA THR A 452 -6.51 -25.11 7.37
C THR A 452 -5.33 -24.15 7.54
N ASN A 453 -5.09 -23.30 6.53
CA ASN A 453 -3.98 -22.36 6.52
C ASN A 453 -4.39 -21.03 7.17
N LEU A 454 -3.45 -20.39 7.86
CA LEU A 454 -3.62 -19.10 8.53
C LEU A 454 -2.74 -18.02 7.88
N PRO A 455 -3.25 -17.29 6.87
CA PRO A 455 -2.52 -16.17 6.26
C PRO A 455 -2.65 -14.91 7.13
N LEU A 456 -1.83 -14.83 8.19
CA LEU A 456 -1.86 -13.79 9.22
C LEU A 456 -0.70 -12.79 9.12
N CYS A 457 0.02 -12.77 7.99
CA CYS A 457 1.15 -11.87 7.82
C CYS A 457 0.76 -10.42 8.06
N GLY A 458 1.61 -9.68 8.77
CA GLY A 458 1.42 -8.29 9.14
C GLY A 458 0.17 -8.00 9.98
N ALA A 459 -0.51 -9.02 10.52
CA ALA A 459 -1.65 -8.79 11.40
C ALA A 459 -1.20 -8.21 12.75
N THR A 460 -2.10 -7.49 13.42
CA THR A 460 -1.97 -7.14 14.83
C THR A 460 -2.89 -8.07 15.62
N LEU A 461 -2.30 -8.98 16.39
CA LEU A 461 -3.02 -10.00 17.16
C LEU A 461 -2.90 -9.69 18.65
N VAL A 462 -4.01 -9.84 19.38
CA VAL A 462 -4.10 -9.48 20.80
C VAL A 462 -4.56 -10.69 21.59
N ASP A 463 -3.79 -11.10 22.59
CA ASP A 463 -4.05 -12.27 23.44
C ASP A 463 -4.33 -13.56 22.64
N LEU A 464 -3.48 -13.83 21.64
CA LEU A 464 -3.68 -14.98 20.76
C LEU A 464 -3.41 -16.30 21.49
N ASP A 465 -4.41 -17.17 21.50
CA ASP A 465 -4.30 -18.55 22.00
C ASP A 465 -4.55 -19.55 20.87
N LEU A 466 -3.46 -20.17 20.39
CA LEU A 466 -3.47 -21.30 19.46
C LEU A 466 -3.06 -22.60 20.16
N SER A 467 -3.11 -22.67 21.49
CA SER A 467 -2.68 -23.85 22.23
C SER A 467 -3.52 -25.07 21.86
N GLY A 468 -2.87 -26.20 21.58
CA GLY A 468 -3.52 -27.43 21.14
C GLY A 468 -4.14 -27.39 19.74
N CYS A 469 -3.94 -26.32 18.96
CA CYS A 469 -4.46 -26.24 17.60
C CYS A 469 -3.66 -27.11 16.62
N GLN A 470 -4.35 -27.65 15.61
CA GLN A 470 -3.74 -28.32 14.46
C GLN A 470 -3.94 -27.45 13.22
N VAL A 471 -2.85 -26.85 12.75
CA VAL A 471 -2.85 -25.89 11.66
C VAL A 471 -2.15 -26.49 10.45
N GLY A 472 -2.61 -26.11 9.25
CA GLY A 472 -1.87 -26.30 8.02
C GLY A 472 -0.62 -25.43 8.03
N HIS A 473 -0.48 -24.57 7.03
CA HIS A 473 0.53 -23.54 7.00
C HIS A 473 0.06 -22.31 7.77
N ALA A 474 0.92 -21.68 8.58
CA ALA A 474 0.62 -20.37 9.14
C ALA A 474 1.72 -19.36 8.79
N ASP A 475 1.29 -18.25 8.19
CA ASP A 475 2.15 -17.13 7.85
C ASP A 475 1.94 -16.03 8.89
N PHE A 476 2.94 -15.84 9.74
CA PHE A 476 3.05 -14.80 10.76
C PHE A 476 4.13 -13.76 10.40
N THR A 477 4.55 -13.71 9.15
CA THR A 477 5.59 -12.79 8.70
C THR A 477 5.17 -11.34 8.94
N GLY A 478 5.98 -10.58 9.68
CA GLY A 478 5.68 -9.19 10.06
C GLY A 478 4.50 -9.02 11.03
N THR A 479 3.96 -10.11 11.58
CA THR A 479 2.85 -10.07 12.54
C THR A 479 3.31 -9.52 13.89
N GLN A 480 2.50 -8.66 14.48
CA GLN A 480 2.70 -8.14 15.83
C GLN A 480 1.79 -8.87 16.81
N PHE A 481 2.39 -9.44 17.84
CA PHE A 481 1.69 -10.14 18.92
C PHE A 481 1.72 -9.27 20.18
N HIS A 482 0.54 -8.85 20.65
CA HIS A 482 0.38 -8.09 21.89
C HIS A 482 -0.37 -8.90 22.94
N GLY A 483 -0.09 -8.60 24.21
CA GLY A 483 -0.67 -9.35 25.33
C GLY A 483 -0.11 -10.78 25.39
N ALA A 484 -0.84 -11.69 26.05
CA ALA A 484 -0.37 -13.05 26.27
C ALA A 484 -0.58 -13.91 25.02
N THR A 485 0.50 -14.42 24.42
CA THR A 485 0.43 -15.29 23.25
C THR A 485 0.77 -16.74 23.59
N ARG A 486 -0.03 -17.70 23.14
CA ARG A 486 0.16 -19.12 23.45
C ARG A 486 0.12 -20.01 22.22
N PHE A 487 1.14 -20.85 22.10
CA PHE A 487 1.26 -21.91 21.11
C PHE A 487 1.39 -23.29 21.77
N ASP A 488 1.12 -23.42 23.07
CA ASP A 488 1.39 -24.66 23.83
C ASP A 488 0.73 -25.89 23.18
N ALA A 489 1.47 -26.99 23.04
CA ALA A 489 0.99 -28.24 22.46
C ALA A 489 0.31 -28.13 21.06
N SER A 490 0.55 -27.03 20.35
CA SER A 490 0.04 -26.82 18.99
C SER A 490 0.89 -27.58 17.96
N THR A 491 0.32 -27.87 16.79
CA THR A 491 1.04 -28.50 15.68
C THR A 491 0.74 -27.80 14.38
N PHE A 492 1.79 -27.51 13.62
CA PHE A 492 1.71 -26.85 12.33
C PHE A 492 2.34 -27.73 11.24
N ALA A 493 1.78 -27.67 10.03
CA ALA A 493 2.42 -28.25 8.86
C ALA A 493 3.75 -27.57 8.53
N GLY A 494 3.75 -26.25 8.70
CA GLY A 494 4.86 -25.33 8.50
C GLY A 494 4.43 -23.94 8.97
N THR A 495 5.40 -23.14 9.37
CA THR A 495 5.18 -21.75 9.80
C THR A 495 6.24 -20.84 9.19
N ALA A 496 5.83 -19.61 8.89
CA ALA A 496 6.72 -18.52 8.53
C ALA A 496 6.54 -17.41 9.56
N PHE A 497 7.61 -17.06 10.29
CA PHE A 497 7.64 -15.90 11.18
C PHE A 497 8.48 -14.75 10.61
N ARG A 498 9.14 -14.97 9.48
CA ARG A 498 10.04 -14.02 8.86
C ARG A 498 10.14 -14.28 7.37
N LEU A 499 10.63 -13.26 6.67
CA LEU A 499 11.17 -13.42 5.32
C LEU A 499 12.62 -13.92 5.43
N GLY A 500 13.14 -14.56 4.38
CA GLY A 500 14.49 -15.16 4.38
C GLY A 500 15.65 -14.19 4.68
N GLY A 501 15.41 -12.88 4.68
CA GLY A 501 16.36 -11.81 5.00
C GLY A 501 16.29 -11.29 6.46
N PRO A 502 16.99 -10.18 6.78
CA PRO A 502 16.98 -9.56 8.10
C PRO A 502 15.67 -8.82 8.44
N GLU A 503 14.72 -8.77 7.52
CA GLU A 503 13.52 -7.94 7.56
C GLU A 503 12.23 -8.80 7.57
N GLY A 504 11.11 -8.18 7.93
CA GLY A 504 9.77 -8.80 7.82
C GLY A 504 9.51 -9.83 8.91
N ARG A 505 10.19 -9.70 10.05
CA ARG A 505 10.10 -10.60 11.20
C ARG A 505 8.87 -10.30 12.03
N ALA A 506 8.29 -11.32 12.62
CA ALA A 506 7.27 -11.19 13.63
C ALA A 506 7.85 -10.61 14.94
N SER A 507 7.04 -9.87 15.68
CA SER A 507 7.40 -9.27 16.97
C SER A 507 6.44 -9.66 18.08
N PHE A 508 6.98 -10.03 19.24
CA PHE A 508 6.23 -10.37 20.45
C PHE A 508 6.41 -9.28 21.50
N HIS A 509 5.34 -8.51 21.74
CA HIS A 509 5.30 -7.39 22.68
C HIS A 509 4.73 -7.77 24.06
N GLY A 510 4.35 -9.03 24.26
CA GLY A 510 3.90 -9.59 25.53
C GLY A 510 4.36 -11.04 25.70
N ASP A 511 4.10 -11.63 26.86
CA ASP A 511 4.60 -12.97 27.20
C ASP A 511 4.13 -14.02 26.18
N VAL A 512 5.05 -14.87 25.74
CA VAL A 512 4.78 -15.94 24.78
C VAL A 512 5.25 -17.29 25.30
N THR A 513 4.47 -18.34 25.06
CA THR A 513 4.84 -19.72 25.37
C THR A 513 4.64 -20.65 24.18
N PHE A 514 5.64 -21.52 23.96
CA PHE A 514 5.68 -22.54 22.91
C PHE A 514 5.83 -23.94 23.53
N ALA A 515 5.39 -24.15 24.78
CA ALA A 515 5.63 -25.40 25.51
C ALA A 515 5.03 -26.61 24.76
N GLY A 516 5.88 -27.54 24.33
CA GLY A 516 5.48 -28.71 23.55
C GLY A 516 4.89 -28.39 22.16
N ALA A 517 5.09 -27.17 21.64
CA ALA A 517 4.64 -26.78 20.32
C ALA A 517 5.51 -27.40 19.22
N ARG A 518 4.88 -27.80 18.11
CA ARG A 518 5.57 -28.19 16.87
C ARG A 518 5.20 -27.22 15.76
N LEU A 519 6.05 -26.22 15.53
CA LEU A 519 5.80 -25.15 14.56
C LEU A 519 6.11 -25.54 13.10
N ASP A 520 6.79 -26.66 12.87
CA ASP A 520 7.08 -27.17 11.54
C ASP A 520 7.18 -28.71 11.55
N ARG A 521 6.87 -29.35 10.43
CA ARG A 521 7.01 -30.81 10.31
C ARG A 521 8.47 -31.26 10.27
N ARG A 522 9.38 -30.43 9.79
CA ARG A 522 10.78 -30.77 9.49
C ARG A 522 11.78 -30.00 10.33
N ARG A 523 11.48 -28.75 10.70
CA ARG A 523 12.40 -27.87 11.43
C ARG A 523 12.14 -27.89 12.94
N ASP A 524 13.19 -27.67 13.72
CA ASP A 524 13.06 -27.47 15.17
C ASP A 524 12.40 -26.12 15.48
N VAL A 525 11.74 -26.01 16.64
CA VAL A 525 11.08 -24.77 17.07
C VAL A 525 12.06 -23.59 17.12
N ARG A 526 13.32 -23.81 17.53
CA ARG A 526 14.33 -22.74 17.58
C ARG A 526 14.76 -22.28 16.20
N ASP A 527 14.86 -23.20 15.23
CA ASP A 527 15.19 -22.86 13.84
C ASP A 527 14.08 -22.04 13.18
N VAL A 528 12.83 -22.36 13.48
CA VAL A 528 11.66 -21.62 12.98
C VAL A 528 11.60 -20.20 13.55
N LEU A 529 11.95 -20.05 14.84
CA LEU A 529 11.92 -18.78 15.55
C LEU A 529 13.22 -17.97 15.41
N ASP A 530 14.18 -18.43 14.60
CA ASP A 530 15.47 -17.75 14.44
C ASP A 530 15.30 -16.30 13.94
N GLY A 531 15.77 -15.38 14.78
CA GLY A 531 15.67 -13.93 14.59
C GLY A 531 14.25 -13.38 14.61
N VAL A 532 13.29 -14.05 15.23
CA VAL A 532 12.05 -13.43 15.70
C VAL A 532 12.37 -12.45 16.84
N VAL A 533 11.63 -11.34 16.94
CA VAL A 533 11.86 -10.33 17.98
C VAL A 533 10.97 -10.62 19.19
N PHE A 534 11.57 -10.69 20.38
CA PHE A 534 10.87 -10.85 21.66
C PHE A 534 11.17 -9.64 22.56
N HIS A 535 10.17 -8.81 22.83
CA HIS A 535 10.28 -7.67 23.75
C HIS A 535 9.86 -8.04 25.20
N ALA A 536 9.31 -9.23 25.40
CA ALA A 536 8.84 -9.76 26.69
C ALA A 536 9.30 -11.23 26.89
N GLY A 537 8.82 -11.89 27.95
CA GLY A 537 9.25 -13.24 28.29
C GLY A 537 8.83 -14.28 27.25
N ALA A 538 9.74 -15.18 26.88
CA ALA A 538 9.47 -16.29 25.98
C ALA A 538 9.82 -17.63 26.64
N VAL A 539 8.85 -18.55 26.67
CA VAL A 539 9.05 -19.95 27.12
C VAL A 539 9.10 -20.84 25.89
N ILE A 540 10.24 -21.49 25.66
CA ILE A 540 10.47 -22.39 24.52
C ILE A 540 10.99 -23.71 25.10
N ASP A 541 10.08 -24.68 25.27
CA ASP A 541 10.44 -26.03 25.70
C ASP A 541 10.80 -26.90 24.50
N ASP A 542 11.87 -27.67 24.65
CA ASP A 542 12.30 -28.65 23.67
C ASP A 542 11.49 -29.94 23.90
N PRO A 543 10.65 -30.39 22.94
CA PRO A 543 9.88 -31.63 23.10
C PRO A 543 10.77 -32.88 23.24
N GLY A 544 12.09 -32.76 23.08
CA GLY A 544 13.09 -33.81 23.27
C GLY A 544 14.03 -33.68 24.48
N ALA A 545 13.90 -32.66 25.34
CA ALA A 545 14.75 -32.58 26.54
C ALA A 545 14.31 -33.64 27.57
N PRO A 546 15.19 -34.55 28.02
CA PRO A 546 14.85 -35.46 29.11
C PRO A 546 14.50 -34.61 30.35
N SER A 547 13.33 -34.87 30.94
CA SER A 547 12.88 -34.23 32.16
C SER A 547 14.00 -34.27 33.20
N ALA A 548 14.55 -33.11 33.54
CA ALA A 548 15.52 -33.00 34.62
C ALA A 548 14.80 -33.24 35.95
N GLY A 549 14.88 -34.49 36.43
CA GLY A 549 14.75 -34.84 37.84
C GLY A 549 13.38 -35.35 38.30
N GLU A 550 13.26 -36.67 38.44
CA GLU A 550 12.90 -37.24 39.74
C GLU A 550 14.10 -38.08 40.19
N GLY A 551 14.58 -37.78 41.40
CA GLY A 551 15.83 -38.32 41.97
C GLY A 551 15.71 -39.70 42.60
#